data_AF-A0A7C1L0Z1-F1
#
_entry.id   AF-A0A7C1L0Z1-F1
#
_cell.length_a   1.000
_cell.length_b   1.000
_cell.length_c   1.000
_cell.angle_alpha   90.00
_cell.angle_beta   90.00
_cell.angle_gamma   90.00
#
_symmetry.space_group_name_H-M   'P 1'
#
loop_
_entity.id
_entity.type
_entity.pdbx_description
1 polymer ?
#
loop_
_entity_poly.entity_id
_entity_poly.type
_entity_poly.pdbx_seq_one_letter_code
_entity_poly.pdbx_strand_id
1 'polypeptide(L)'
;MFAYPQYFKTLFTADDPYNSNMVFISLTDFCIEIGLINDAEHFAHEVLEVYGENPVFLKQLAVINILKNKNEAAGVFLNKLSKDIIQGEWADDILNQLKTDTLMTRNIKIQYLRSVMIDKNSTYNPLNNIEETLKDLLENKHNVMAFEYLMAYYLLNRDLDKFAENIHRLNDFGYPGIPRHCEEAMLLYMVNTKKKVYLPGRSINPSTQQRGRDFFTAMSNNQNNPRALNEILTRDFKDTYFFYYVSNYPGDVR
;
A
#
# COMPACT_ATOMS: atom_id res chain seq x y z
N MET A 1 7.54 -7.45 2.04
CA MET A 1 7.23 -7.04 0.65
C MET A 1 8.26 -7.68 -0.28
N PHE A 2 7.85 -8.20 -1.45
CA PHE A 2 8.67 -8.92 -2.44
C PHE A 2 9.19 -10.32 -2.08
N ALA A 3 8.44 -11.08 -1.26
CA ALA A 3 8.61 -12.54 -1.22
C ALA A 3 7.84 -13.17 -2.39
N TYR A 4 8.54 -13.83 -3.30
CA TYR A 4 7.96 -14.40 -4.53
C TYR A 4 7.08 -15.64 -4.26
N PRO A 5 5.95 -15.84 -4.98
CA PRO A 5 5.38 -15.00 -6.05
C PRO A 5 4.56 -13.81 -5.53
N GLN A 6 4.63 -12.68 -6.24
CA GLN A 6 3.76 -11.52 -6.01
C GLN A 6 3.06 -11.11 -7.31
N TYR A 7 1.74 -10.98 -7.26
CA TYR A 7 0.93 -10.55 -8.39
C TYR A 7 0.64 -9.06 -8.26
N PHE A 8 0.98 -8.25 -9.29
CA PHE A 8 0.79 -6.80 -9.19
C PHE A 8 -0.69 -6.41 -9.04
N LYS A 9 -1.61 -7.19 -9.65
CA LYS A 9 -3.06 -6.99 -9.54
C LYS A 9 -3.54 -7.08 -8.09
N THR A 10 -2.82 -7.81 -7.22
CA THR A 10 -3.21 -7.98 -5.81
C THR A 10 -2.77 -6.86 -4.89
N LEU A 11 -2.08 -5.82 -5.40
CA LEU A 11 -1.70 -4.68 -4.56
C LEU A 11 -2.92 -3.87 -4.12
N PHE A 12 -3.91 -3.71 -5.00
CA PHE A 12 -5.11 -2.92 -4.76
C PHE A 12 -6.38 -3.78 -4.64
N THR A 13 -6.40 -4.99 -5.21
CA THR A 13 -7.58 -5.85 -5.25
C THR A 13 -7.20 -7.31 -5.01
N ALA A 14 -7.66 -7.94 -3.92
CA ALA A 14 -7.33 -9.34 -3.62
C ALA A 14 -7.89 -10.33 -4.66
N ASP A 15 -8.97 -9.97 -5.35
CA ASP A 15 -9.61 -10.74 -6.41
C ASP A 15 -9.75 -9.89 -7.69
N ASP A 16 -10.00 -10.54 -8.83
CA ASP A 16 -10.39 -9.84 -10.05
C ASP A 16 -11.63 -8.96 -9.77
N PRO A 17 -11.56 -7.63 -9.95
CA PRO A 17 -12.70 -6.72 -9.74
C PRO A 17 -13.95 -7.09 -10.54
N TYR A 18 -13.82 -7.93 -11.57
CA TYR A 18 -14.95 -8.43 -12.36
C TYR A 18 -15.58 -9.73 -11.83
N ASN A 19 -14.99 -10.40 -10.82
CA ASN A 19 -15.46 -11.70 -10.33
C ASN A 19 -16.05 -11.69 -8.90
N SER A 20 -15.81 -10.64 -8.11
CA SER A 20 -16.36 -10.54 -6.76
C SER A 20 -16.49 -9.11 -6.27
N ASN A 21 -17.68 -8.71 -5.81
CA ASN A 21 -17.87 -7.42 -5.16
C ASN A 21 -17.17 -7.39 -3.77
N MET A 22 -16.54 -8.48 -3.29
CA MET A 22 -15.64 -8.44 -2.12
C MET A 22 -14.40 -7.57 -2.36
N VAL A 23 -14.04 -7.31 -3.62
CA VAL A 23 -12.95 -6.40 -3.98
C VAL A 23 -13.18 -5.00 -3.38
N PHE A 24 -14.44 -4.58 -3.26
CA PHE A 24 -14.78 -3.30 -2.65
C PHE A 24 -14.41 -3.20 -1.15
N ILE A 25 -14.21 -4.32 -0.42
CA ILE A 25 -13.61 -4.28 0.94
C ILE A 25 -12.22 -3.67 0.85
N SER A 26 -11.37 -4.28 0.01
CA SER A 26 -9.98 -3.88 -0.16
C SER A 26 -9.88 -2.48 -0.74
N LEU A 27 -10.77 -2.12 -1.68
CA LEU A 27 -10.83 -0.77 -2.24
C LEU A 27 -11.25 0.27 -1.21
N THR A 28 -12.20 -0.05 -0.35
CA THR A 28 -12.63 0.84 0.74
C THR A 28 -11.49 1.08 1.72
N ASP A 29 -10.81 0.02 2.17
CA ASP A 29 -9.64 0.15 3.06
C ASP A 29 -8.51 0.95 2.39
N PHE A 30 -8.20 0.65 1.12
CA PHE A 30 -7.22 1.38 0.32
C PHE A 30 -7.55 2.88 0.27
N CYS A 31 -8.80 3.23 -0.06
CA CYS A 31 -9.24 4.62 -0.12
C CYS A 31 -9.18 5.32 1.24
N ILE A 32 -9.53 4.62 2.33
CA ILE A 32 -9.37 5.16 3.70
C ILE A 32 -7.89 5.47 3.97
N GLU A 33 -6.99 4.52 3.73
CA GLU A 33 -5.58 4.62 4.08
C GLU A 33 -4.86 5.76 3.36
N ILE A 34 -5.21 6.01 2.10
CA ILE A 34 -4.61 7.09 1.31
C ILE A 34 -5.32 8.44 1.47
N GLY A 35 -6.49 8.51 2.11
CA GLY A 35 -7.22 9.75 2.36
C GLY A 35 -8.33 10.10 1.38
N LEU A 36 -8.75 9.17 0.52
CA LEU A 36 -9.92 9.30 -0.38
C LEU A 36 -11.22 8.89 0.33
N ILE A 37 -11.61 9.63 1.37
CA ILE A 37 -12.72 9.24 2.26
C ILE A 37 -14.09 9.29 1.57
N ASN A 38 -14.27 10.15 0.58
CA ASN A 38 -15.52 10.21 -0.20
C ASN A 38 -15.66 8.99 -1.12
N ASP A 39 -14.59 8.57 -1.79
CA ASP A 39 -14.58 7.34 -2.60
C ASP A 39 -14.77 6.10 -1.72
N ALA A 40 -14.15 6.08 -0.53
CA ALA A 40 -14.36 5.01 0.45
C ALA A 40 -15.84 4.92 0.90
N GLU A 41 -16.50 6.05 1.15
CA GLU A 41 -17.94 6.07 1.49
C GLU A 41 -18.78 5.52 0.35
N HIS A 42 -18.48 5.89 -0.90
CA HIS A 42 -19.17 5.38 -2.08
C HIS A 42 -19.05 3.85 -2.19
N PHE A 43 -17.83 3.31 -2.16
CA PHE A 43 -17.60 1.87 -2.24
C PHE A 43 -18.22 1.10 -1.07
N ALA A 44 -18.15 1.65 0.15
CA ALA A 44 -18.75 1.00 1.32
C ALA A 44 -20.28 0.89 1.21
N HIS A 45 -20.95 1.87 0.59
CA HIS A 45 -22.39 1.83 0.34
C HIS A 45 -22.78 0.84 -0.76
N GLU A 46 -22.02 0.78 -1.87
CA GLU A 46 -22.26 -0.22 -2.93
C GLU A 46 -22.22 -1.64 -2.36
N VAL A 47 -21.29 -1.91 -1.45
CA VAL A 47 -21.22 -3.22 -0.80
C VAL A 47 -22.39 -3.44 0.15
N LEU A 48 -22.73 -2.47 0.99
CA LEU A 48 -23.83 -2.63 1.94
C LEU A 48 -25.14 -3.00 1.23
N GLU A 49 -25.38 -2.44 0.04
CA GLU A 49 -26.53 -2.77 -0.81
C GLU A 49 -26.48 -4.21 -1.35
N VAL A 50 -25.30 -4.71 -1.71
CA VAL A 50 -25.12 -6.04 -2.33
C VAL A 50 -25.06 -7.16 -1.30
N TYR A 51 -24.32 -6.99 -0.22
CA TYR A 51 -23.97 -8.06 0.74
C TYR A 51 -24.57 -7.87 2.13
N GLY A 52 -25.22 -6.73 2.39
CA GLY A 52 -25.84 -6.44 3.68
C GLY A 52 -24.84 -6.26 4.82
N GLU A 53 -25.29 -6.58 6.03
CA GLU A 53 -24.64 -6.17 7.29
C GLU A 53 -23.48 -7.10 7.70
N ASN A 54 -22.41 -7.16 6.90
CA ASN A 54 -21.19 -7.86 7.29
C ASN A 54 -20.31 -6.99 8.23
N PRO A 55 -19.78 -7.55 9.33
CA PRO A 55 -19.01 -6.80 10.35
C PRO A 55 -17.83 -5.98 9.81
N VAL A 56 -17.17 -6.45 8.75
CA VAL A 56 -16.04 -5.73 8.13
C VAL A 56 -16.51 -4.40 7.54
N PHE A 57 -17.64 -4.39 6.83
CA PHE A 57 -18.19 -3.17 6.24
C PHE A 57 -18.77 -2.22 7.27
N LEU A 58 -19.46 -2.76 8.29
CA LEU A 58 -19.97 -1.93 9.38
C LEU A 58 -18.80 -1.20 10.07
N LYS A 59 -17.63 -1.84 10.17
CA LYS A 59 -16.44 -1.23 10.75
C LYS A 59 -15.89 -0.11 9.86
N GLN A 60 -15.79 -0.36 8.55
CA GLN A 60 -15.38 0.65 7.58
C GLN A 60 -16.33 1.86 7.58
N LEU A 61 -17.65 1.62 7.55
CA LEU A 61 -18.67 2.67 7.61
C LEU A 61 -18.61 3.46 8.91
N ALA A 62 -18.37 2.81 10.06
CA ALA A 62 -18.16 3.49 11.32
C ALA A 62 -16.94 4.42 11.26
N VAL A 63 -15.79 3.93 10.77
CA VAL A 63 -14.56 4.72 10.63
C VAL A 63 -14.76 5.90 9.68
N ILE A 64 -15.36 5.69 8.51
CA ILE A 64 -15.67 6.74 7.53
C ILE A 64 -16.52 7.84 8.16
N ASN A 65 -17.60 7.46 8.87
CA ASN A 65 -18.47 8.44 9.51
C ASN A 65 -17.76 9.20 10.63
N ILE A 66 -16.89 8.56 11.42
CA ILE A 66 -16.04 9.26 12.39
C ILE A 66 -15.13 10.27 11.69
N LEU A 67 -14.45 9.88 10.61
CA LEU A 67 -13.56 10.78 9.87
C LEU A 67 -14.29 12.02 9.37
N LYS A 68 -15.53 11.86 8.91
CA LYS A 68 -16.43 12.92 8.44
C LYS A 68 -17.17 13.67 9.56
N ASN A 69 -16.84 13.43 10.83
CA ASN A 69 -17.50 14.00 12.02
C ASN A 69 -19.01 13.70 12.11
N LYS A 70 -19.49 12.62 11.47
CA LYS A 70 -20.88 12.14 11.50
C LYS A 70 -21.06 11.12 12.64
N ASN A 71 -20.83 11.53 13.88
CA ASN A 71 -20.74 10.60 15.02
C ASN A 71 -22.03 9.82 15.31
N GLU A 72 -23.20 10.41 15.06
CA GLU A 72 -24.50 9.75 15.22
C GLU A 72 -24.65 8.58 14.25
N ALA A 73 -24.29 8.81 12.98
CA ALA A 73 -24.29 7.77 11.94
C ALA A 73 -23.25 6.68 12.25
N ALA A 74 -22.05 7.06 12.69
CA ALA A 74 -21.04 6.11 13.15
C ALA A 74 -21.58 5.24 14.30
N GLY A 75 -22.31 5.85 15.24
CA GLY A 75 -22.94 5.17 16.37
C GLY A 75 -23.92 4.08 15.95
N VAL A 76 -24.66 4.24 14.84
CA VAL A 76 -25.57 3.20 14.33
C VAL A 76 -24.78 1.92 13.99
N PHE A 77 -23.66 2.05 13.27
CA PHE A 77 -22.84 0.91 12.89
C PHE A 77 -22.09 0.31 14.08
N LEU A 78 -21.54 1.14 14.96
CA LEU A 78 -20.83 0.71 16.17
C LEU A 78 -21.74 -0.05 17.14
N ASN A 79 -22.98 0.41 17.35
CA ASN A 79 -23.93 -0.30 18.21
C ASN A 79 -24.30 -1.68 17.66
N LYS A 80 -24.34 -1.86 16.34
CA LYS A 80 -24.51 -3.19 15.73
C LYS A 80 -23.27 -4.05 15.97
N LEU A 81 -22.08 -3.49 15.74
CA LEU A 81 -20.81 -4.19 15.95
C LEU A 81 -20.51 -4.55 17.40
N SER A 82 -20.99 -3.80 18.38
CA SER A 82 -20.82 -4.11 19.81
C SER A 82 -21.30 -5.53 20.18
N LYS A 83 -22.22 -6.10 19.38
CA LYS A 83 -22.78 -7.44 19.55
C LYS A 83 -22.01 -8.52 18.80
N ASP A 84 -21.02 -8.14 17.99
CA ASP A 84 -20.17 -9.07 17.25
C ASP A 84 -19.07 -9.65 18.14
N ILE A 85 -18.78 -10.95 17.97
CA ILE A 85 -17.80 -11.66 18.81
C ILE A 85 -16.36 -11.16 18.58
N ILE A 86 -16.05 -10.73 17.35
CA ILE A 86 -14.68 -10.35 16.95
C ILE A 86 -14.48 -8.83 17.07
N GLN A 87 -15.46 -8.04 16.65
CA GLN A 87 -15.38 -6.58 16.56
C GLN A 87 -16.06 -5.87 17.74
N GLY A 88 -16.73 -6.59 18.64
CA GLY A 88 -17.50 -6.00 19.74
C GLY A 88 -16.68 -5.13 20.68
N GLU A 89 -15.56 -5.66 21.17
CA GLU A 89 -14.65 -4.92 22.07
C GLU A 89 -14.12 -3.63 21.41
N TRP A 90 -13.74 -3.72 20.14
CA TRP A 90 -13.31 -2.55 19.37
C TRP A 90 -14.43 -1.50 19.25
N ALA A 91 -15.66 -1.93 18.96
CA ALA A 91 -16.78 -1.03 18.80
C ALA A 91 -17.15 -0.32 20.11
N ASP A 92 -17.11 -1.04 21.23
CA ASP A 92 -17.38 -0.49 22.56
C ASP A 92 -16.32 0.52 23.00
N ASP A 93 -15.04 0.25 22.75
CA ASP A 93 -13.94 1.20 23.01
C ASP A 93 -14.16 2.51 22.22
N ILE A 94 -14.46 2.40 20.92
CA ILE A 94 -14.72 3.56 20.07
C ILE A 94 -15.97 4.34 20.52
N LEU A 95 -17.06 3.65 20.89
CA LEU A 95 -18.25 4.30 21.45
C LEU A 95 -17.93 5.07 22.73
N ASN A 96 -17.11 4.50 23.62
CA ASN A 96 -16.72 5.16 24.87
C ASN A 96 -15.81 6.36 24.62
N GLN A 97 -14.88 6.28 23.66
CA GLN A 97 -14.08 7.43 23.24
C GLN A 97 -14.98 8.56 22.72
N LEU A 98 -15.91 8.27 21.80
CA LEU A 98 -16.82 9.27 21.20
C LEU A 98 -17.72 9.98 22.22
N LYS A 99 -18.10 9.32 23.33
CA LYS A 99 -18.85 9.96 24.43
C LYS A 99 -18.05 11.05 25.11
N THR A 100 -16.73 10.88 25.22
CA THR A 100 -15.84 11.81 25.94
C THR A 100 -15.16 12.82 25.01
N ASP A 101 -14.95 12.44 23.76
CA ASP A 101 -14.23 13.21 22.76
C ASP A 101 -14.84 12.94 21.37
N THR A 102 -15.79 13.79 21.00
CA THR A 102 -16.49 13.70 19.72
C THR A 102 -15.57 13.92 18.52
N LEU A 103 -14.42 14.57 18.73
CA LEU A 103 -13.43 14.82 17.68
C LEU A 103 -12.31 13.79 17.70
N MET A 104 -12.32 12.80 18.60
CA MET A 104 -11.29 11.75 18.67
C MET A 104 -9.86 12.32 18.67
N THR A 105 -9.64 13.46 19.32
CA THR A 105 -8.37 14.21 19.35
C THR A 105 -7.19 13.38 19.86
N ARG A 106 -7.44 12.43 20.75
CA ARG A 106 -6.43 11.50 21.30
C ARG A 106 -6.19 10.27 20.43
N ASN A 107 -7.05 10.02 19.44
CA ASN A 107 -6.93 8.87 18.55
C ASN A 107 -5.99 9.21 17.39
N ILE A 108 -4.72 8.81 17.53
CA ILE A 108 -3.65 9.14 16.57
C ILE A 108 -4.02 8.69 15.15
N LYS A 109 -4.63 7.51 14.98
CA LYS A 109 -5.01 6.99 13.66
C LYS A 109 -6.08 7.87 13.01
N ILE A 110 -7.13 8.24 13.74
CA ILE A 110 -8.20 9.12 13.22
C ILE A 110 -7.65 10.51 12.89
N GLN A 111 -6.80 11.09 13.74
CA GLN A 111 -6.20 12.39 13.46
C GLN A 111 -5.28 12.36 12.25
N TYR A 112 -4.46 11.32 12.11
CA TYR A 112 -3.63 11.11 10.92
C TYR A 112 -4.49 11.03 9.66
N LEU A 113 -5.51 10.18 9.65
CA LEU A 113 -6.39 10.00 8.48
C LEU A 113 -7.10 11.30 8.08
N ARG A 114 -7.56 12.10 9.05
CA ARG A 114 -8.12 13.44 8.76
C ARG A 114 -7.08 14.40 8.20
N SER A 115 -5.84 14.34 8.66
CA SER A 115 -4.77 15.21 8.16
C SER A 115 -4.38 14.94 6.71
N VAL A 116 -4.66 13.72 6.21
CA VAL A 116 -4.38 13.31 4.82
C VAL A 116 -5.63 13.24 3.95
N MET A 117 -6.81 13.49 4.53
CA MET A 117 -8.07 13.49 3.82
C MET A 117 -8.12 14.63 2.80
N ILE A 118 -8.49 14.31 1.56
CA ILE A 118 -8.75 15.30 0.53
C ILE A 118 -10.25 15.62 0.51
N ASP A 119 -10.59 16.92 0.59
CA ASP A 119 -11.97 17.43 0.50
C ASP A 119 -12.46 17.55 -0.96
N LYS A 120 -11.57 17.33 -1.92
CA LYS A 120 -11.91 17.34 -3.35
C LYS A 120 -12.68 16.06 -3.69
N ASN A 121 -13.89 16.22 -4.22
CA ASN A 121 -14.54 15.13 -4.93
C ASN A 121 -13.67 14.75 -6.12
N SER A 122 -13.15 13.53 -6.15
CA SER A 122 -12.46 13.03 -7.34
C SER A 122 -13.49 12.96 -8.47
N THR A 123 -13.29 13.71 -9.55
CA THR A 123 -14.16 13.67 -10.73
C THR A 123 -13.99 12.37 -11.53
N TYR A 124 -13.01 11.54 -11.15
CA TYR A 124 -12.64 10.30 -11.83
C TYR A 124 -12.52 9.15 -10.84
N ASN A 125 -12.82 7.94 -11.30
CA ASN A 125 -12.57 6.73 -10.51
C ASN A 125 -11.06 6.62 -10.22
N PRO A 126 -10.64 6.67 -8.94
CA PRO A 126 -9.22 6.69 -8.56
C PRO A 126 -8.45 5.45 -9.05
N LEU A 127 -9.15 4.36 -9.35
CA LEU A 127 -8.57 3.11 -9.82
C LEU A 127 -8.12 3.17 -11.28
N ASN A 128 -8.78 3.99 -12.11
CA ASN A 128 -8.41 4.11 -13.52
C ASN A 128 -7.12 4.91 -13.70
N ASN A 129 -6.83 5.84 -12.80
CA ASN A 129 -5.67 6.73 -12.83
C ASN A 129 -4.89 6.67 -11.50
N ILE A 130 -4.58 5.46 -11.05
CA ILE A 130 -3.99 5.21 -9.72
C ILE A 130 -2.66 5.95 -9.51
N GLU A 131 -1.81 5.99 -10.52
CA GLU A 131 -0.51 6.69 -10.43
C GLU A 131 -0.70 8.20 -10.24
N GLU A 132 -1.57 8.82 -11.04
CA GLU A 132 -1.86 10.25 -10.96
C GLU A 132 -2.54 10.59 -9.64
N THR A 133 -3.51 9.79 -9.23
CA THR A 133 -4.20 9.91 -7.92
C THR A 133 -3.20 9.91 -6.77
N LEU A 134 -2.26 8.94 -6.75
CA LEU A 134 -1.24 8.86 -5.70
C LEU A 134 -0.27 10.06 -5.75
N LYS A 135 0.07 10.58 -6.94
CA LYS A 135 0.89 11.78 -7.06
C LYS A 135 0.19 13.03 -6.56
N ASP A 136 -1.11 13.18 -6.84
CA ASP A 136 -1.91 14.31 -6.36
C ASP A 136 -2.03 14.27 -4.82
N LEU A 137 -2.26 13.08 -4.25
CA LEU A 137 -2.29 12.88 -2.79
C LEU A 137 -0.97 13.24 -2.10
N LEU A 138 0.14 13.17 -2.84
CA LEU A 138 1.48 13.51 -2.39
C LEU A 138 1.82 15.00 -2.45
N GLU A 139 0.89 15.88 -2.84
CA GLU A 139 0.95 17.29 -2.48
C GLU A 139 0.94 17.48 -0.96
N ASN A 140 0.22 16.59 -0.24
CA ASN A 140 0.31 16.50 1.21
C ASN A 140 1.53 15.65 1.61
N LYS A 141 2.58 16.33 2.08
CA LYS A 141 3.84 15.70 2.52
C LYS A 141 3.72 14.81 3.76
N HIS A 142 2.57 14.77 4.40
CA HIS A 142 2.30 13.86 5.53
C HIS A 142 1.61 12.57 5.10
N ASN A 143 1.23 12.42 3.82
CA ASN A 143 0.55 11.24 3.31
C ASN A 143 1.54 10.09 3.03
N VAL A 144 1.93 9.41 4.10
CA VAL A 144 2.87 8.28 4.07
C VAL A 144 2.31 7.15 3.20
N MET A 145 1.01 6.85 3.31
CA MET A 145 0.39 5.76 2.58
C MET A 145 0.39 6.02 1.07
N ALA A 146 0.08 7.24 0.62
CA ALA A 146 0.18 7.58 -0.80
C ALA A 146 1.60 7.37 -1.35
N PHE A 147 2.63 7.67 -0.55
CA PHE A 147 4.02 7.43 -0.92
C PHE A 147 4.34 5.94 -1.00
N GLU A 148 3.99 5.17 0.04
CA GLU A 148 4.24 3.73 0.09
C GLU A 148 3.55 3.01 -1.08
N TYR A 149 2.29 3.33 -1.36
CA TYR A 149 1.55 2.76 -2.49
C TYR A 149 2.13 3.17 -3.83
N LEU A 150 2.61 4.41 -3.99
CA LEU A 150 3.28 4.84 -5.22
C LEU A 150 4.59 4.09 -5.44
N MET A 151 5.40 3.91 -4.39
CA MET A 151 6.64 3.14 -4.48
C MET A 151 6.33 1.67 -4.80
N ALA A 152 5.33 1.09 -4.13
CA ALA A 152 4.86 -0.27 -4.41
C ALA A 152 4.42 -0.43 -5.87
N TYR A 153 3.63 0.52 -6.37
CA TYR A 153 3.16 0.55 -7.76
C TYR A 153 4.32 0.52 -8.75
N TYR A 154 5.33 1.38 -8.58
CA TYR A 154 6.50 1.39 -9.48
C TYR A 154 7.32 0.12 -9.40
N LEU A 155 7.58 -0.37 -8.19
CA LEU A 155 8.39 -1.57 -7.99
C LEU A 155 7.71 -2.82 -8.58
N LEU A 156 6.40 -2.98 -8.39
CA LEU A 156 5.63 -4.08 -8.99
C LEU A 156 5.60 -3.99 -10.53
N ASN A 157 5.50 -2.78 -11.09
CA ASN A 157 5.59 -2.58 -12.54
C ASN A 157 7.03 -2.62 -13.08
N ARG A 158 8.04 -2.83 -12.22
CA ARG A 158 9.47 -2.79 -12.55
C ARG A 158 9.93 -1.46 -13.17
N ASP A 159 9.19 -0.39 -12.92
CA ASP A 159 9.48 0.95 -13.41
C ASP A 159 10.51 1.63 -12.49
N LEU A 160 11.77 1.25 -12.67
CA LEU A 160 12.87 1.77 -11.84
C LEU A 160 13.18 3.24 -12.12
N ASP A 161 12.85 3.75 -13.31
CA ASP A 161 13.04 5.16 -13.64
C ASP A 161 12.09 6.02 -12.79
N LYS A 162 10.78 5.74 -12.80
CA LYS A 162 9.82 6.47 -11.96
C LYS A 162 10.05 6.26 -10.47
N PHE A 163 10.46 5.07 -10.05
CA PHE A 163 10.89 4.82 -8.67
C PHE A 163 12.05 5.75 -8.28
N ALA A 164 13.12 5.80 -9.09
CA ALA A 164 14.30 6.61 -8.81
C ALA A 164 13.99 8.12 -8.80
N GLU A 165 13.04 8.58 -9.62
CA GLU A 165 12.56 9.96 -9.62
C GLU A 165 11.85 10.33 -8.32
N ASN A 166 11.17 9.39 -7.66
CA ASN A 166 10.28 9.68 -6.54
C ASN A 166 10.81 9.27 -5.15
N ILE A 167 11.81 8.38 -5.07
CA ILE A 167 12.34 7.87 -3.79
C ILE A 167 12.90 8.97 -2.87
N HIS A 168 13.30 10.13 -3.41
CA HIS A 168 13.76 11.28 -2.64
C HIS A 168 12.72 11.75 -1.60
N ARG A 169 11.42 11.57 -1.88
CA ARG A 169 10.30 11.88 -0.97
C ARG A 169 10.33 11.07 0.32
N LEU A 170 11.09 9.96 0.38
CA LEU A 170 11.32 9.22 1.63
C LEU A 170 11.85 10.13 2.76
N ASN A 171 12.56 11.20 2.41
CA ASN A 171 13.07 12.18 3.35
C ASN A 171 12.01 13.12 3.94
N ASP A 172 10.84 13.24 3.30
CA ASP A 172 9.71 13.99 3.84
C ASP A 172 9.04 13.24 5.01
N PHE A 173 9.38 11.95 5.19
CA PHE A 173 8.77 11.05 6.15
C PHE A 173 9.77 10.58 7.23
N GLY A 174 9.25 10.23 8.40
CA GLY A 174 10.02 9.83 9.59
C GLY A 174 10.67 8.44 9.53
N TYR A 175 11.00 7.90 8.35
CA TYR A 175 11.56 6.55 8.25
C TYR A 175 12.97 6.47 8.86
N PRO A 176 13.25 5.45 9.69
CA PRO A 176 14.57 5.27 10.30
C PRO A 176 15.67 4.91 9.29
N GLY A 177 15.28 4.40 8.11
CA GLY A 177 16.20 3.98 7.06
C GLY A 177 15.45 3.77 5.75
N ILE A 178 16.20 3.42 4.70
CA ILE A 178 15.61 3.04 3.41
C ILE A 178 15.03 1.62 3.56
N PRO A 179 13.75 1.38 3.21
CA PRO A 179 13.21 0.03 3.20
C PRO A 179 14.06 -0.90 2.32
N ARG A 180 14.32 -2.13 2.75
CA ARG A 180 15.22 -3.09 2.07
C ARG A 180 14.92 -3.23 0.57
N HIS A 181 13.64 -3.37 0.20
CA HIS A 181 13.25 -3.53 -1.21
C HIS A 181 13.53 -2.26 -2.04
N CYS A 182 13.43 -1.07 -1.44
CA CYS A 182 13.84 0.18 -2.07
C CYS A 182 15.36 0.23 -2.25
N GLU A 183 16.15 -0.22 -1.26
CA GLU A 183 17.60 -0.33 -1.39
C GLU A 183 18.01 -1.29 -2.52
N GLU A 184 17.37 -2.46 -2.60
CA GLU A 184 17.58 -3.44 -3.67
C GLU A 184 17.21 -2.85 -5.05
N ALA A 185 16.10 -2.13 -5.15
CA ALA A 185 15.68 -1.43 -6.36
C ALA A 185 16.67 -0.32 -6.78
N MET A 186 17.20 0.45 -5.81
CA MET A 186 18.24 1.44 -6.07
C MET A 186 19.50 0.78 -6.66
N LEU A 187 19.93 -0.37 -6.13
CA LEU A 187 21.08 -1.11 -6.66
C LEU A 187 20.84 -1.57 -8.10
N LEU A 188 19.66 -2.12 -8.41
CA LEU A 188 19.29 -2.49 -9.78
C LEU A 188 19.30 -1.28 -10.72
N TYR A 189 18.69 -0.17 -10.31
CA TYR A 189 18.65 1.05 -11.10
C TYR A 189 20.05 1.55 -11.46
N MET A 190 20.94 1.62 -10.46
CA MET A 190 22.32 2.07 -10.66
C MET A 190 23.11 1.13 -11.58
N VAL A 191 22.90 -0.19 -11.47
CA VAL A 191 23.57 -1.17 -12.33
C VAL A 191 23.07 -1.07 -13.77
N ASN A 192 21.77 -0.91 -13.98
CA ASN A 192 21.13 -0.90 -15.29
C ASN A 192 21.37 0.41 -16.05
N THR A 193 21.30 1.54 -15.37
CA THR A 193 21.36 2.87 -16.00
C THR A 193 22.72 3.55 -15.90
N LYS A 194 23.59 3.07 -15.00
CA LYS A 194 24.84 3.76 -14.58
C LYS A 194 24.63 5.15 -13.99
N LYS A 195 23.38 5.53 -13.68
CA LYS A 195 23.03 6.80 -13.02
C LYS A 195 23.03 6.61 -11.50
N LYS A 196 23.21 7.71 -10.76
CA LYS A 196 23.02 7.73 -9.30
C LYS A 196 21.54 7.99 -8.98
N VAL A 197 21.05 7.37 -7.91
CA VAL A 197 19.75 7.71 -7.33
C VAL A 197 19.94 8.92 -6.40
N TYR A 198 19.11 9.95 -6.57
CA TYR A 198 19.13 11.11 -5.70
C TYR A 198 18.32 10.84 -4.43
N LEU A 199 19.01 10.66 -3.30
CA LEU A 199 18.40 10.50 -1.98
C LEU A 199 19.34 11.07 -0.91
N PRO A 200 19.34 12.40 -0.69
CA PRO A 200 20.31 13.06 0.18
C PRO A 200 20.16 12.60 1.63
N GLY A 201 21.28 12.49 2.34
CA GLY A 201 21.30 12.15 3.78
C GLY A 201 21.03 10.68 4.09
N ARG A 202 20.85 9.81 3.09
CA ARG A 202 20.67 8.37 3.29
C ARG A 202 21.65 7.58 2.43
N SER A 203 21.99 6.38 2.89
CA SER A 203 22.88 5.45 2.20
C SER A 203 22.33 4.04 2.28
N ILE A 204 22.56 3.25 1.23
CA ILE A 204 22.19 1.84 1.18
C ILE A 204 22.98 1.07 2.24
N ASN A 205 22.27 0.27 3.04
CA ASN A 205 22.85 -0.58 4.08
C ASN A 205 23.97 -1.47 3.52
N PRO A 206 25.14 -1.57 4.19
CA PRO A 206 26.23 -2.45 3.77
C PRO A 206 25.83 -3.90 3.53
N SER A 207 24.87 -4.42 4.31
CA SER A 207 24.34 -5.78 4.13
C SER A 207 23.59 -5.94 2.81
N THR A 208 22.78 -4.96 2.43
CA THR A 208 22.08 -4.92 1.13
C THR A 208 23.06 -4.74 -0.03
N GLN A 209 24.12 -3.94 0.14
CA GLN A 209 25.18 -3.84 -0.87
C GLN A 209 25.90 -5.17 -1.09
N GLN A 210 26.25 -5.90 -0.01
CA GLN A 210 26.87 -7.21 -0.11
C GLN A 210 25.95 -8.19 -0.82
N ARG A 211 24.67 -8.25 -0.40
CA ARG A 211 23.66 -9.10 -1.05
C ARG A 211 23.51 -8.78 -2.54
N GLY A 212 23.54 -7.50 -2.91
CA GLY A 212 23.55 -7.08 -4.32
C GLY A 212 24.79 -7.58 -5.07
N ARG A 213 25.99 -7.47 -4.49
CA ARG A 213 27.22 -8.03 -5.09
C ARG A 213 27.11 -9.52 -5.33
N ASP A 214 26.61 -10.27 -4.35
CA ASP A 214 26.42 -11.72 -4.44
C ASP A 214 25.43 -12.07 -5.56
N PHE A 215 24.32 -11.34 -5.64
CA PHE A 215 23.30 -11.51 -6.69
C PHE A 215 23.87 -11.28 -8.09
N PHE A 216 24.54 -10.15 -8.33
CA PHE A 216 25.11 -9.85 -9.65
C PHE A 216 26.25 -10.79 -10.03
N THR A 217 27.01 -11.29 -9.05
CA THR A 217 28.04 -12.32 -9.25
C THR A 217 27.41 -13.65 -9.66
N ALA A 218 26.35 -14.08 -8.98
CA ALA A 218 25.61 -15.30 -9.34
C ALA A 218 25.03 -15.21 -10.75
N MET A 219 24.43 -14.08 -11.11
CA MET A 219 23.93 -13.79 -12.47
C MET A 219 25.03 -13.86 -13.52
N SER A 220 26.21 -13.30 -13.24
CA SER A 220 27.34 -13.27 -14.19
C SER A 220 28.02 -14.62 -14.37
N ASN A 221 28.20 -15.39 -13.29
CA ASN A 221 28.88 -16.68 -13.33
C ASN A 221 28.05 -17.79 -13.99
N ASN A 222 26.72 -17.66 -14.01
CA ASN A 222 25.81 -18.70 -14.48
C ASN A 222 25.02 -18.28 -15.74
N GLN A 223 25.49 -17.27 -16.49
CA GLN A 223 24.81 -16.81 -17.73
C GLN A 223 24.56 -17.93 -18.74
N ASN A 224 25.45 -18.92 -18.79
CA ASN A 224 25.37 -20.07 -19.71
C ASN A 224 24.65 -21.29 -19.12
N ASN A 225 24.16 -21.23 -17.87
CA ASN A 225 23.44 -22.33 -17.23
C ASN A 225 22.18 -21.83 -16.51
N PRO A 226 21.07 -21.62 -17.25
CA PRO A 226 19.83 -21.07 -16.69
C PRO A 226 19.22 -21.91 -15.56
N ARG A 227 19.42 -23.23 -15.56
CA ARG A 227 18.90 -24.12 -14.50
C ARG A 227 19.65 -23.90 -13.19
N ALA A 228 20.98 -23.96 -13.21
CA ALA A 228 21.80 -23.70 -12.04
C ALA A 228 21.61 -22.27 -11.52
N LEU A 229 21.47 -21.29 -12.42
CA LEU A 229 21.14 -19.92 -12.04
C LEU A 229 19.80 -19.85 -11.29
N ASN A 230 18.74 -20.46 -11.83
CA ASN A 230 17.42 -20.45 -11.18
C ASN A 230 17.45 -21.11 -9.79
N GLU A 231 18.15 -22.23 -9.64
CA GLU A 231 18.31 -22.90 -8.34
C GLU A 231 19.00 -22.00 -7.30
N ILE A 232 20.11 -21.35 -7.68
CA ILE A 232 20.82 -20.40 -6.81
C ILE A 232 19.92 -19.22 -6.44
N LEU A 233 19.28 -18.61 -7.43
CA LEU A 233 18.42 -17.45 -7.24
C LEU A 233 17.20 -17.75 -6.36
N THR A 234 16.56 -18.89 -6.56
CA THR A 234 15.41 -19.33 -5.76
C THR A 234 15.82 -19.66 -4.33
N ARG A 235 16.98 -20.29 -4.13
CA ARG A 235 17.47 -20.64 -2.79
C ARG A 235 17.84 -19.41 -1.97
N ASP A 236 18.61 -18.49 -2.57
CA ASP A 236 19.32 -17.45 -1.82
C ASP A 236 18.64 -16.07 -1.92
N PHE A 237 17.80 -15.84 -2.93
CA PHE A 237 17.28 -14.50 -3.26
C PHE A 237 15.76 -14.43 -3.41
N LYS A 238 14.99 -15.52 -3.24
CA LYS A 238 13.52 -15.53 -3.44
C LYS A 238 12.72 -14.48 -2.64
N ASP A 239 13.30 -13.96 -1.55
CA ASP A 239 12.69 -12.95 -0.69
C ASP A 239 13.10 -11.51 -1.06
N THR A 240 13.82 -11.33 -2.16
CA THR A 240 14.40 -10.05 -2.58
C THR A 240 13.67 -9.46 -3.78
N TYR A 241 13.69 -8.13 -3.86
CA TYR A 241 13.27 -7.41 -5.06
C TYR A 241 14.17 -7.74 -6.26
N PHE A 242 15.44 -8.09 -6.04
CA PHE A 242 16.33 -8.59 -7.10
C PHE A 242 15.72 -9.78 -7.85
N PHE A 243 15.29 -10.78 -7.08
CA PHE A 243 14.67 -11.98 -7.64
C PHE A 243 13.35 -11.63 -8.32
N TYR A 244 12.52 -10.82 -7.69
CA TYR A 244 11.26 -10.36 -8.28
C TYR A 244 11.46 -9.66 -9.64
N TYR A 245 12.46 -8.78 -9.74
CA TYR A 245 12.75 -7.99 -10.93
C TYR A 245 13.20 -8.85 -12.12
N VAL A 246 14.04 -9.87 -11.88
CA VAL A 246 14.54 -10.75 -12.95
C VAL A 246 13.63 -11.93 -13.24
N SER A 247 12.77 -12.32 -12.28
CA SER A 247 11.84 -13.43 -12.46
C SER A 247 10.76 -13.05 -13.44
N ASN A 248 10.95 -13.37 -14.72
CA ASN A 248 9.86 -13.39 -15.68
C ASN A 248 8.90 -14.53 -15.30
N TYR A 249 7.85 -14.23 -14.55
CA TYR A 249 6.56 -14.77 -14.92
C TYR A 249 5.81 -13.64 -15.64
N PRO A 250 5.77 -13.66 -16.98
CA PRO A 250 4.60 -13.11 -17.63
C PRO A 250 3.43 -13.84 -16.96
N GLY A 251 2.49 -13.08 -16.40
CA GLY A 251 1.17 -13.66 -16.19
C GLY A 251 0.73 -14.33 -17.49
N ASP A 252 0.02 -15.45 -17.37
CA ASP A 252 -1.21 -15.61 -18.13
C ASP A 252 -1.15 -15.07 -19.57
N VAL A 253 -0.33 -15.70 -20.40
CA VAL A 253 -0.78 -15.93 -21.78
C VAL A 253 -1.55 -17.25 -21.74
N ARG A 254 -2.78 -17.17 -21.23
CA ARG A 254 -3.98 -17.85 -21.71
C ARG A 254 -5.19 -17.42 -20.89
#